data_AF-A0A101X6D0-F1
#
_entry.id   AF-A0A101X6D0-F1
#
_cell.length_a   1.000
_cell.length_b   1.000
_cell.length_c   1.000
_cell.angle_alpha   90.00
_cell.angle_beta   90.00
_cell.angle_gamma   90.00
#
_symmetry.space_group_name_H-M   'P 1'
#
loop_
_entity.id
_entity.type
_entity.pdbx_description
1 polymer ?
#
loop_
_entity_poly.entity_id
_entity_poly.type
_entity_poly.pdbx_seq_one_letter_code
_entity_poly.pdbx_strand_id
1 'polypeptide(L)' 'MSKRLRYRGFRGRELICFFCLKPVKPSEAKVVVINDEYIGMNFRVIACSDCAERYGSVIKLKAPSQDSTQK' A
#
# COMPACT_ATOMS: atom_id res chain seq x y z
N MET A 1 -13.02 18.17 -14.10
CA MET A 1 -13.54 16.81 -14.37
C MET A 1 -13.20 15.90 -13.19
N SER A 2 -14.12 15.73 -12.23
CA SER A 2 -13.93 14.84 -11.07
C SER A 2 -14.29 13.40 -11.45
N LYS A 3 -13.33 12.49 -11.46
CA LYS A 3 -13.55 11.05 -11.69
C LYS A 3 -14.38 10.51 -10.51
N ARG A 4 -15.68 10.28 -10.76
CA ARG A 4 -16.59 9.60 -9.82
C ARG A 4 -16.05 8.18 -9.56
N LEU A 5 -15.42 7.96 -8.41
CA LEU A 5 -15.18 6.62 -7.89
C LEU A 5 -16.54 5.96 -7.62
N ARG A 6 -17.01 5.15 -8.57
CA ARG A 6 -18.14 4.25 -8.37
C ARG A 6 -17.68 3.10 -7.47
N TYR A 7 -17.86 3.24 -6.17
CA TYR A 7 -17.84 2.09 -5.26
C TYR A 7 -19.09 1.25 -5.53
N ARG A 8 -19.02 0.35 -6.52
CA ARG A 8 -20.02 -0.71 -6.72
C ARG A 8 -19.89 -1.67 -5.54
N GLY A 9 -20.99 -1.89 -4.82
CA GLY A 9 -21.05 -2.83 -3.70
C GLY A 9 -20.44 -4.19 -4.04
N PHE A 10 -19.41 -4.59 -3.29
CA PHE A 10 -18.68 -5.83 -3.51
C PHE A 10 -19.28 -6.94 -2.65
N ARG A 11 -20.12 -7.78 -3.27
CA ARG A 11 -20.54 -9.09 -2.75
C ARG A 11 -19.50 -10.11 -3.19
N GLY A 12 -18.53 -10.41 -2.32
CA GLY A 12 -17.52 -11.44 -2.55
C GLY A 12 -16.31 -11.21 -1.67
N ARG A 13 -15.67 -12.28 -1.16
CA ARG A 13 -14.42 -12.23 -0.37
C ARG A 13 -13.22 -11.80 -1.24
N GLU A 14 -13.38 -10.76 -2.03
CA GLU A 14 -12.34 -10.21 -2.89
C GLU A 14 -11.55 -9.19 -2.08
N LEU A 15 -10.23 -9.38 -2.07
CA LEU A 15 -9.32 -8.47 -1.38
C LEU A 15 -9.03 -7.29 -2.30
N ILE A 16 -8.73 -6.13 -1.75
CA ILE A 16 -8.41 -4.95 -2.56
C ILE A 16 -6.91 -4.67 -2.41
N CYS A 17 -6.20 -4.52 -3.53
CA CYS A 17 -4.81 -4.09 -3.52
C CYS A 17 -4.72 -2.65 -3.03
N PHE A 18 -3.94 -2.40 -1.99
CA PHE A 18 -3.73 -1.08 -1.41
C PHE A 18 -3.13 -0.07 -2.40
N PHE A 19 -2.23 -0.52 -3.29
CA PHE A 19 -1.49 0.36 -4.21
C PHE A 19 -2.29 0.76 -5.44
N CYS A 20 -3.03 -0.18 -6.04
CA CYS A 20 -3.72 0.05 -7.31
C CYS A 20 -5.26 0.03 -7.20
N LEU A 21 -5.79 -0.23 -5.99
CA LEU A 21 -7.23 -0.27 -5.67
C LEU A 21 -8.04 -1.24 -6.53
N LYS A 22 -7.38 -2.19 -7.19
CA LYS A 22 -8.02 -3.24 -7.97
C LYS A 22 -8.43 -4.39 -7.05
N PRO A 23 -9.55 -5.08 -7.35
CA PRO A 23 -9.87 -6.34 -6.70
C PRO A 23 -8.81 -7.38 -7.04
N VAL A 24 -8.46 -8.19 -6.05
CA VAL A 24 -7.42 -9.23 -6.10
C VAL A 24 -8.00 -10.51 -5.52
N LYS A 25 -7.75 -11.61 -6.23
CA LYS A 25 -8.10 -12.94 -5.73
C LYS A 25 -7.22 -13.29 -4.54
N PRO A 26 -7.74 -13.95 -3.50
CA PRO A 26 -6.94 -14.35 -2.34
C PRO A 26 -5.72 -15.20 -2.68
N SER A 27 -5.75 -15.98 -3.77
CA SER A 27 -4.60 -16.76 -4.26
C SER A 27 -3.43 -15.91 -4.79
N GLU A 28 -3.69 -14.67 -5.21
CA GLU A 28 -2.69 -13.74 -5.77
C GLU A 28 -2.36 -12.59 -4.82
N ALA A 29 -3.05 -12.53 -3.67
CA ALA A 29 -2.85 -11.51 -2.67
C ALA A 29 -1.55 -11.76 -1.91
N LYS A 30 -0.63 -10.80 -1.96
CA LYS A 30 0.59 -10.78 -1.16
C LYS A 30 0.44 -9.76 -0.04
N VAL A 31 0.96 -10.08 1.14
CA VAL A 31 1.01 -9.14 2.26
C VAL A 31 2.31 -8.34 2.16
N VAL A 32 2.18 -7.02 2.12
CA VAL A 32 3.31 -6.09 2.14
C VAL A 32 3.32 -5.39 3.51
N VAL A 33 4.52 -5.27 4.09
CA VAL A 33 4.71 -4.58 5.36
C VAL A 33 5.24 -3.18 5.08
N ILE A 34 4.52 -2.15 5.51
CA ILE A 34 4.96 -0.76 5.46
C ILE A 34 5.44 -0.40 6.86
N ASN A 35 6.74 -0.24 7.01
CA ASN A 35 7.36 0.29 8.23
C ASN A 35 7.38 1.81 8.10
N ASP A 36 6.54 2.47 8.88
CA ASP A 36 6.48 3.91 8.92
C ASP A 36 7.28 4.42 10.12
N GLU A 37 8.48 4.96 9.85
CA GLU A 37 9.37 5.50 10.87
C GLU A 37 8.86 6.85 11.42
N TYR A 38 7.93 7.55 10.75
CA TYR A 38 7.37 8.81 11.26
C TYR A 38 6.47 8.58 12.47
N ILE A 39 5.68 7.50 12.43
CA ILE A 39 4.74 7.12 13.50
C ILE A 39 5.23 5.91 14.30
N GLY A 40 6.37 5.33 13.94
CA GLY A 40 6.95 4.16 14.62
C GLY A 40 6.07 2.91 14.53
N MET A 41 5.30 2.77 13.45
CA MET A 41 4.29 1.71 13.29
C MET A 41 4.52 0.89 12.02
N ASN A 42 4.17 -0.39 12.10
CA ASN A 42 4.23 -1.31 10.97
C ASN A 42 2.80 -1.64 10.49
N PHE A 43 2.48 -1.27 9.25
CA PHE A 43 1.20 -1.56 8.62
C PHE A 43 1.32 -2.79 7.71
N ARG A 44 0.41 -3.74 7.86
CA ARG A 44 0.29 -4.86 6.93
C ARG A 44 -0.82 -4.56 5.95
N VAL A 45 -0.46 -4.42 4.69
CA VAL A 45 -1.41 -4.13 3.61
C VAL A 45 -1.42 -5.25 2.59
N ILE A 46 -2.54 -5.39 1.88
CA ILE A 46 -2.67 -6.37 0.82
C ILE A 46 -2.27 -5.73 -0.51
N ALA A 47 -1.43 -6.41 -1.27
CA ALA A 47 -0.99 -6.02 -2.60
C ALA A 47 -1.25 -7.15 -3.61
N CYS A 48 -1.49 -6.81 -4.86
CA CYS A 48 -1.42 -7.78 -5.96
C CYS A 48 0.05 -8.18 -6.22
N SER A 49 0.25 -9.33 -6.88
CA SER A 49 1.58 -9.82 -7.25
C SER A 49 2.46 -8.76 -7.92
N ASP A 50 1.93 -8.02 -8.90
CA ASP A 50 2.69 -6.98 -9.62
C ASP A 50 3.13 -5.83 -8.70
N CYS A 51 2.24 -5.36 -7.81
CA CYS A 51 2.58 -4.27 -6.90
C CYS A 51 3.58 -4.73 -5.84
N ALA A 52 3.42 -5.94 -5.32
CA ALA A 52 4.36 -6.52 -4.36
C ALA A 52 5.75 -6.76 -4.98
N GLU A 53 5.84 -7.14 -6.26
CA GLU A 53 7.13 -7.24 -6.96
C GLU A 53 7.75 -5.87 -7.22
N ARG A 54 6.93 -4.88 -7.59
CA ARG A 54 7.42 -3.53 -7.90
C ARG A 54 7.92 -2.77 -6.68
N TYR A 55 7.21 -2.87 -5.55
CA TYR A 55 7.54 -2.14 -4.33
C TYR A 55 8.36 -3.00 -3.33
N GLY A 56 8.39 -4.31 -3.54
CA GLY A 56 8.95 -5.27 -2.59
C GLY A 56 7.99 -5.61 -1.45
N SER A 57 8.37 -6.63 -0.69
CA SER A 57 7.58 -7.14 0.45
C SER A 57 7.62 -6.20 1.67
N VAL A 58 8.61 -5.31 1.74
CA VAL A 58 8.82 -4.37 2.85
C VAL A 58 9.12 -2.99 2.30
N ILE A 59 8.28 -2.01 2.66
CA ILE A 59 8.45 -0.59 2.32
C ILE A 59 8.85 0.13 3.61
N LYS A 60 9.93 0.91 3.56
CA LYS A 60 10.36 1.75 4.69
C LYS A 60 10.09 3.21 4.34
N LEU A 61 9.17 3.84 5.08
CA LEU A 61 8.96 5.28 5.02
C LEU A 61 9.85 5.92 6.07
N LYS A 62 10.98 6.46 5.62
CA LYS A 62 11.91 7.22 6.48
C LYS A 62 11.33 8.60 6.74
N ALA A 63 11.33 9.02 8.01
CA ALA A 63 11.18 10.43 8.34
C ALA A 63 12.22 11.25 7.57
N PRO A 64 11.91 12.48 7.10
CA PRO A 64 12.97 13.36 6.67
C PRO A 64 13.83 13.54 7.91
N SER A 65 15.05 13.02 7.88
CA SER A 65 16.08 13.51 8.77
C SER A 65 16.05 15.02 8.60
N GLN A 66 15.73 15.75 9.68
CA GLN A 66 15.98 17.18 9.76
C GLN A 66 17.49 17.37 9.62
N ASP A 67 17.98 17.31 8.38
CA ASP A 67 19.25 17.93 8.05
C ASP A 67 18.95 19.41 7.82
N SER A 68 18.62 20.06 8.94
CA SER A 68 18.84 21.49 9.08
C SER A 68 20.35 21.68 9.19
N THR A 69 21.05 21.78 8.06
CA THR A 69 22.24 22.65 7.99
C THR A 69 22.26 23.34 6.64
N GLN A 70 21.61 24.50 6.67
CA GLN A 70 21.96 25.67 5.91
C GLN A 70 23.43 26.02 6.18
N LYS A 71 24.30 25.93 5.17
CA LYS A 71 25.39 26.89 4.90
C LYS A 71 26.07 26.61 3.57
#